data_AF-A0A937XAZ4-F1
#
_entry.id   AF-A0A937XAZ4-F1
#
_cell.length_a   1.000
_cell.length_b   1.000
_cell.length_c   1.000
_cell.angle_alpha   90.00
_cell.angle_beta   90.00
_cell.angle_gamma   90.00
#
_symmetry.space_group_name_H-M   'P 1'
#
loop_
_entity.id
_entity.type
_entity.pdbx_description
1 polymer ?
#
loop_
_entity_poly.entity_id
_entity_poly.type
_entity_poly.pdbx_seq_one_letter_code
_entity_poly.pdbx_strand_id
1 'polypeptide(L)'
;MRVRIKHVLISSMMRQSLFLTCHALLESMMNDLCDRLQGRYGLAASYRDMHGRGLERARAYLVKVVGLRVAADGRSWPIIQNLGKVRNLIAHAGGRSSEKEECAVISELARTKTGCIKTGVFGMVELGPSFVPFVVDTYRSFLRELCGSTIES
;
A
#
# COMPACT_ATOMS: atom_id res chain seq x y z
N MET A 1 -34.05 -12.47 -4.31
CA MET A 1 -32.66 -12.26 -4.76
C MET A 1 -32.18 -10.78 -4.76
N ARG A 2 -32.81 -9.86 -4.01
CA ARG A 2 -32.41 -8.41 -3.96
C ARG A 2 -31.62 -7.98 -2.71
N VAL A 3 -31.63 -8.79 -1.64
CA VAL A 3 -31.00 -8.41 -0.35
C VAL A 3 -29.49 -8.70 -0.32
N ARG A 4 -29.02 -9.78 -0.95
CA ARG A 4 -27.59 -10.15 -0.96
C ARG A 4 -26.69 -9.12 -1.66
N ILE A 5 -27.18 -8.44 -2.69
CA ILE A 5 -26.40 -7.46 -3.47
C ILE A 5 -26.02 -6.26 -2.61
N LYS A 6 -26.95 -5.71 -1.82
CA LYS A 6 -26.68 -4.56 -0.94
C LYS A 6 -25.65 -4.89 0.15
N HIS A 7 -25.74 -6.08 0.74
CA HIS A 7 -24.83 -6.49 1.83
C HIS A 7 -23.38 -6.65 1.35
N VAL A 8 -23.17 -7.21 0.16
CA VAL A 8 -21.83 -7.40 -0.43
C VAL A 8 -21.18 -6.06 -0.78
N LEU A 9 -21.95 -5.12 -1.35
CA LEU A 9 -21.46 -3.79 -1.70
C LEU A 9 -21.04 -2.98 -0.47
N ILE A 10 -21.88 -2.91 0.56
CA ILE A 10 -21.56 -2.20 1.81
C ILE A 10 -20.30 -2.78 2.45
N SER A 11 -20.19 -4.11 2.49
CA SER A 11 -19.01 -4.78 3.06
C SER A 11 -17.73 -4.48 2.26
N SER A 12 -17.82 -4.36 0.94
CA SER A 12 -16.69 -3.96 0.08
C SER A 12 -16.28 -2.51 0.35
N MET A 13 -17.25 -1.59 0.45
CA MET A 13 -16.98 -0.17 0.76
C MET A 13 -16.33 0.01 2.14
N MET A 14 -16.79 -0.74 3.15
CA MET A 14 -16.15 -0.74 4.47
C MET A 14 -14.70 -1.21 4.39
N ARG A 15 -14.43 -2.28 3.63
CA ARG A 15 -13.05 -2.77 3.41
C ARG A 15 -12.20 -1.77 2.64
N GLN A 16 -12.77 -1.07 1.65
CA GLN A 16 -12.06 -0.02 0.91
C GLN A 16 -11.71 1.13 1.85
N SER A 17 -12.65 1.60 2.66
CA SER A 17 -12.43 2.68 3.62
C SER A 17 -11.35 2.32 4.64
N LEU A 18 -11.42 1.09 5.18
CA LEU A 18 -10.40 0.58 6.10
C LEU A 18 -9.04 0.46 5.41
N PHE A 19 -9.00 -0.04 4.18
CA PHE A 19 -7.78 -0.13 3.39
C PHE A 19 -7.14 1.25 3.14
N LEU A 20 -7.92 2.24 2.68
CA LEU A 20 -7.44 3.61 2.48
C LEU A 20 -6.85 4.18 3.77
N THR A 21 -7.52 3.94 4.91
CA THR A 21 -7.05 4.35 6.23
C THR A 21 -5.74 3.66 6.61
N CYS A 22 -5.66 2.33 6.47
CA CYS A 22 -4.43 1.58 6.74
C CYS A 22 -3.25 2.06 5.87
N HIS A 23 -3.52 2.36 4.60
CA HIS A 23 -2.50 2.85 3.68
C HIS A 23 -2.00 4.25 4.07
N ALA A 24 -2.91 5.15 4.40
CA ALA A 24 -2.58 6.49 4.88
C ALA A 24 -1.79 6.45 6.20
N LEU A 25 -2.13 5.55 7.12
CA LEU A 25 -1.38 5.33 8.35
C LEU A 25 0.05 4.85 8.08
N LEU A 26 0.22 3.87 7.18
CA LEU A 26 1.57 3.44 6.78
C LEU A 26 2.39 4.58 6.18
N GLU A 27 1.76 5.39 5.33
CA GLU A 27 2.40 6.54 4.69
C GLU A 27 2.85 7.58 5.71
N SER A 28 1.99 7.90 6.69
CA SER A 28 2.35 8.79 7.80
C SER A 28 3.51 8.23 8.62
N MET A 29 3.44 6.94 9.01
CA MET A 29 4.52 6.31 9.79
C MET A 29 5.86 6.33 9.06
N MET A 30 5.87 6.10 7.74
CA MET A 30 7.10 6.17 6.95
C MET A 30 7.65 7.59 6.83
N ASN A 31 6.79 8.60 6.66
CA ASN A 31 7.23 10.00 6.63
C ASN A 31 7.80 10.43 7.99
N ASP A 32 7.13 10.07 9.09
CA ASP A 32 7.60 10.36 10.45
C ASP A 32 8.95 9.70 10.73
N LEU A 33 9.16 8.47 10.23
CA LEU A 33 10.45 7.80 10.31
C LEU A 33 11.53 8.58 9.55
N CYS A 34 11.23 9.06 8.34
CA CYS A 34 12.17 9.86 7.56
C CYS A 34 12.56 11.14 8.31
N ASP A 35 11.58 11.86 8.87
CA ASP A 35 11.82 13.10 9.63
C ASP A 35 12.68 12.84 10.89
N ARG A 36 12.42 11.72 11.60
CA ARG A 36 13.22 11.31 12.76
C ARG A 36 14.65 10.97 12.39
N LEU A 37 14.87 10.24 11.29
CA LEU A 37 16.22 9.87 10.83
C LEU A 37 16.98 11.08 10.28
N GLN A 38 16.28 11.99 9.60
CA GLN A 38 16.84 13.27 9.18
C GLN A 38 17.42 14.03 10.38
N GLY A 39 16.61 14.22 11.43
CA GLY A 39 17.04 14.90 12.65
C GLY A 39 18.13 14.15 13.41
N ARG A 40 18.02 12.82 13.53
CA ARG A 40 18.99 11.98 14.25
C ARG A 40 20.39 12.02 13.64
N TYR A 41 20.47 12.00 12.30
CA TYR A 41 21.74 11.96 11.58
C TYR A 41 22.19 13.33 11.05
N GLY A 42 21.44 14.41 11.31
CA GLY A 42 21.75 15.75 10.83
C GLY A 42 21.77 15.86 9.29
N LEU A 43 20.90 15.11 8.61
CA LEU A 43 20.88 15.06 7.14
C LEU A 43 20.30 16.35 6.55
N ALA A 44 21.02 16.95 5.61
CA ALA A 44 20.59 18.18 4.94
C ALA A 44 19.36 17.96 4.04
N ALA A 45 19.27 16.80 3.39
CA ALA A 45 18.14 16.46 2.52
C ALA A 45 16.94 15.97 3.34
N SER A 46 15.74 16.40 2.95
CA SER A 46 14.45 15.93 3.45
C SER A 46 13.84 14.90 2.50
N TYR A 47 12.97 14.02 3.01
CA TYR A 47 12.18 13.14 2.16
C TYR A 47 11.28 13.90 1.18
N ARG A 48 10.94 15.15 1.50
CA ARG A 48 10.15 16.03 0.64
C ARG A 48 10.90 16.45 -0.63
N ASP A 49 12.23 16.40 -0.61
CA ASP A 49 13.09 16.70 -1.75
C ASP A 49 13.17 15.52 -2.73
N MET A 50 12.69 14.34 -2.32
CA MET A 50 12.70 13.15 -3.16
C MET A 50 11.58 13.19 -4.19
N HIS A 51 11.92 12.80 -5.42
CA HIS A 51 10.93 12.59 -6.48
C HIS A 51 10.02 11.39 -6.18
N GLY A 52 8.73 11.50 -6.53
CA GLY A 52 7.73 10.46 -6.31
C GLY A 52 6.58 10.91 -5.42
N ARG A 53 5.66 9.99 -5.10
CA ARG A 53 4.47 10.25 -4.27
C ARG A 53 4.27 9.15 -3.24
N GLY A 54 3.65 9.50 -2.12
CA GLY A 54 3.32 8.59 -1.03
C GLY A 54 4.50 7.76 -0.52
N LEU A 55 4.25 6.47 -0.30
CA LEU A 55 5.23 5.52 0.22
C LEU A 55 6.52 5.46 -0.61
N GLU A 56 6.42 5.63 -1.93
CA GLU A 56 7.55 5.58 -2.85
C GLU A 56 8.58 6.65 -2.54
N ARG A 57 8.10 7.85 -2.21
CA ARG A 57 8.95 9.00 -1.85
C ARG A 57 9.69 8.74 -0.53
N ALA A 58 8.97 8.27 0.48
CA ALA A 58 9.56 7.95 1.77
C ALA A 58 10.60 6.82 1.65
N ARG A 59 10.28 5.75 0.90
CA ARG A 59 11.27 4.69 0.63
C ARG A 59 12.49 5.21 -0.11
N ALA A 60 12.30 6.03 -1.15
CA ALA A 60 13.43 6.57 -1.90
C ALA A 60 14.38 7.34 -0.99
N TYR A 61 13.85 8.10 -0.03
CA TYR A 61 14.64 8.78 0.99
C TYR A 61 15.43 7.80 1.86
N LEU A 62 14.74 6.81 2.43
CA LEU A 62 15.35 5.79 3.30
C LEU A 62 16.48 5.03 2.58
N VAL A 63 16.29 4.67 1.31
CA VAL A 63 17.31 3.95 0.54
C VAL A 63 18.47 4.86 0.13
N LYS A 64 18.18 6.03 -0.45
CA LYS A 64 19.19 6.85 -1.13
C LYS A 64 19.92 7.81 -0.20
N VAL A 65 19.24 8.33 0.81
CA VAL A 65 19.79 9.35 1.73
C VAL A 65 20.23 8.69 3.03
N VAL A 66 19.37 7.84 3.62
CA VAL A 66 19.69 7.18 4.90
C VAL A 66 20.55 5.92 4.70
N GLY A 67 20.51 5.29 3.52
CA GLY A 67 21.29 4.09 3.22
C GLY A 67 20.67 2.77 3.67
N LEU A 68 19.38 2.74 4.04
CA LEU A 68 18.64 1.54 4.44
C LEU A 68 18.36 0.64 3.22
N ARG A 69 19.30 -0.26 2.89
CA ARG A 69 19.21 -1.16 1.73
C ARG A 69 18.04 -2.14 1.77
N VAL A 70 17.60 -2.60 2.94
CA VAL A 70 16.51 -3.58 3.04
C VAL A 70 15.14 -2.98 2.71
N ALA A 71 14.99 -1.65 2.81
CA ALA A 71 13.83 -0.99 2.24
C ALA A 71 13.76 -1.22 0.71
N ALA A 72 14.89 -1.49 0.05
CA ALA A 72 14.98 -1.77 -1.37
C ALA A 72 14.59 -3.21 -1.77
N ASP A 73 15.09 -4.20 -1.03
CA ASP A 73 15.11 -5.62 -1.45
C ASP A 73 14.06 -6.50 -0.75
N GLY A 74 13.22 -5.91 0.11
CA GLY A 74 12.16 -6.61 0.83
C GLY A 74 11.12 -7.24 -0.10
N ARG A 75 10.76 -8.51 0.16
CA ARG A 75 9.73 -9.25 -0.61
C ARG A 75 8.36 -8.59 -0.52
N SER A 76 8.13 -7.78 0.52
CA SER A 76 6.87 -7.09 0.76
C SER A 76 6.69 -5.86 -0.13
N TRP A 77 7.77 -5.25 -0.63
CA TRP A 77 7.70 -3.99 -1.35
C TRP A 77 6.94 -4.04 -2.68
N PRO A 78 7.19 -5.01 -3.58
CA PRO A 78 6.44 -5.11 -4.84
C PRO A 78 4.93 -5.23 -4.63
N ILE A 79 4.52 -5.92 -3.55
CA ILE A 79 3.13 -6.04 -3.15
C ILE A 79 2.58 -4.68 -2.70
N ILE A 80 3.33 -3.93 -1.88
CA ILE A 80 2.95 -2.58 -1.44
C ILE A 80 2.79 -1.62 -2.63
N GLN A 81 3.65 -1.71 -3.65
CA GLN A 81 3.50 -0.89 -4.86
C GLN A 81 2.18 -1.19 -5.57
N ASN A 82 1.82 -2.47 -5.73
CA ASN A 82 0.53 -2.86 -6.30
C ASN A 82 -0.65 -2.40 -5.43
N LEU A 83 -0.53 -2.47 -4.09
CA LEU A 83 -1.52 -1.91 -3.18
C LEU A 83 -1.66 -0.39 -3.35
N GLY A 84 -0.55 0.35 -3.54
CA GLY A 84 -0.59 1.79 -3.83
C GLY A 84 -1.36 2.11 -5.13
N LYS A 85 -1.20 1.28 -6.17
CA LYS A 85 -2.00 1.40 -7.41
C LYS A 85 -3.49 1.15 -7.15
N VAL A 86 -3.83 0.11 -6.38
CA VAL A 86 -5.23 -0.15 -5.98
C VAL A 86 -5.80 0.99 -5.13
N ARG A 87 -5.01 1.59 -4.24
CA ARG A 87 -5.40 2.78 -3.48
C ARG A 87 -5.77 3.93 -4.41
N ASN A 88 -4.97 4.19 -5.42
CA ASN A 88 -5.24 5.26 -6.39
C ASN A 88 -6.51 4.97 -7.20
N LEU A 89 -6.69 3.71 -7.62
CA LEU A 89 -7.90 3.25 -8.34
C LEU A 89 -9.18 3.49 -7.52
N ILE A 90 -9.15 3.12 -6.24
CA ILE A 90 -10.29 3.33 -5.33
C ILE A 90 -10.55 4.83 -5.12
N ALA A 91 -9.50 5.65 -4.95
CA ALA A 91 -9.62 7.07 -4.65
C ALA A 91 -10.07 7.95 -5.84
N HIS A 92 -9.59 7.67 -7.06
CA HIS A 92 -9.81 8.54 -8.22
C HIS A 92 -11.00 8.14 -9.10
N ALA A 93 -11.31 6.85 -9.23
CA ALA A 93 -12.34 6.36 -10.17
C ALA A 93 -13.62 5.84 -9.49
N GLY A 94 -13.81 6.14 -8.20
CA GLY A 94 -14.82 5.46 -7.38
C GLY A 94 -14.65 3.94 -7.40
N GLY A 95 -13.41 3.48 -7.60
CA GLY A 95 -13.06 2.07 -7.77
C GLY A 95 -13.41 1.45 -9.12
N ARG A 96 -13.74 2.20 -10.19
CA ARG A 96 -13.93 1.59 -11.53
C ARG A 96 -12.60 1.32 -12.20
N SER A 97 -12.33 0.08 -12.60
CA SER A 97 -11.22 -0.28 -13.47
C SER A 97 -11.67 -0.24 -14.94
N SER A 98 -11.21 0.75 -15.69
CA SER A 98 -11.45 0.84 -17.14
C SER A 98 -10.18 0.70 -17.96
N GLU A 99 -9.01 0.83 -17.34
CA GLU A 99 -7.73 0.77 -18.03
C GLU A 99 -7.12 -0.63 -17.96
N LYS A 100 -6.42 -1.02 -19.03
CA LYS A 100 -5.74 -2.32 -19.12
C LYS A 100 -4.71 -2.52 -18.00
N GLU A 101 -4.04 -1.44 -17.60
CA GLU A 101 -3.05 -1.45 -16.51
C GLU A 101 -3.71 -1.70 -15.14
N GLU A 102 -4.85 -1.08 -14.87
CA GLU A 102 -5.61 -1.27 -13.62
C GLU A 102 -6.08 -2.72 -13.47
N CYS A 103 -6.61 -3.31 -14.56
CA CYS A 103 -7.02 -4.71 -14.60
C CYS A 103 -5.84 -5.67 -14.39
N ALA A 104 -4.65 -5.33 -14.91
CA ALA A 104 -3.44 -6.12 -14.68
C ALA A 104 -3.02 -6.10 -13.20
N VAL A 105 -3.07 -4.94 -12.55
CA VAL A 105 -2.76 -4.80 -11.11
C VAL A 105 -3.72 -5.62 -10.24
N ILE A 106 -5.02 -5.57 -10.53
CA ILE A 106 -6.04 -6.36 -9.83
C ILE A 106 -5.75 -7.85 -9.99
N SER A 107 -5.44 -8.29 -11.22
CA SER A 107 -5.15 -9.70 -11.51
C SER A 107 -3.91 -10.20 -10.77
N GLU A 108 -2.87 -9.37 -10.69
CA GLU A 108 -1.64 -9.71 -9.98
C GLU A 108 -1.86 -9.90 -8.47
N LEU A 109 -2.63 -8.99 -7.85
CA LEU A 109 -2.99 -9.12 -6.43
C LEU A 109 -3.93 -10.30 -6.17
N ALA A 110 -4.87 -10.57 -7.07
CA ALA A 110 -5.75 -11.74 -6.98
C ALA A 110 -4.96 -13.06 -7.05
N ARG A 111 -3.88 -13.09 -7.85
CA ARG A 111 -2.93 -14.22 -7.91
C ARG A 111 -2.09 -14.36 -6.65
N THR A 112 -1.72 -13.23 -6.03
CA THR A 112 -0.94 -13.21 -4.78
C THR A 112 -1.75 -13.75 -3.60
N LYS A 113 -3.04 -13.42 -3.51
CA LYS A 113 -3.93 -13.94 -2.47
C LYS A 113 -5.33 -14.21 -3.02
N THR A 114 -5.67 -15.49 -3.13
CA THR A 114 -6.98 -15.92 -3.63
C THR A 114 -8.14 -15.27 -2.88
N GLY A 115 -9.08 -14.71 -3.65
CA GLY A 115 -10.30 -14.11 -3.12
C GLY A 115 -10.12 -12.76 -2.42
N CYS A 116 -8.92 -12.16 -2.46
CA CYS A 116 -8.68 -10.86 -1.81
C CYS A 116 -9.26 -9.70 -2.63
N ILE A 117 -9.18 -9.73 -3.95
CA ILE A 117 -9.63 -8.66 -4.83
C ILE A 117 -10.13 -9.26 -6.13
N LYS A 118 -11.14 -8.65 -6.73
CA LYS A 118 -11.63 -8.97 -8.07
C LYS A 118 -12.30 -7.75 -8.69
N THR A 119 -12.49 -7.80 -10.00
CA THR A 119 -13.38 -6.87 -10.69
C THR A 119 -14.82 -7.38 -10.58
N GLY A 120 -15.66 -6.57 -9.96
CA GLY A 120 -17.08 -6.78 -9.74
C GLY A 120 -17.95 -6.31 -10.91
N VAL A 121 -19.26 -6.29 -10.66
CA VAL A 121 -20.25 -5.86 -11.67
C VAL A 121 -20.02 -4.37 -12.02
N PHE A 122 -20.16 -4.02 -13.30
CA PHE A 122 -19.89 -2.67 -13.84
C PHE A 122 -18.42 -2.23 -13.77
N GLY A 123 -17.47 -3.16 -13.64
CA GLY A 123 -16.05 -2.84 -13.61
C GLY A 123 -15.56 -2.26 -12.29
N MET A 124 -16.35 -2.35 -11.22
CA MET A 124 -15.94 -1.84 -9.90
C MET A 124 -14.99 -2.81 -9.19
N VAL A 125 -14.04 -2.29 -8.42
CA VAL A 125 -13.16 -3.07 -7.56
C VAL A 125 -13.98 -3.62 -6.39
N GLU A 126 -14.06 -4.94 -6.29
CA GLU A 126 -14.63 -5.63 -5.14
C GLU A 126 -13.50 -6.21 -4.27
N LEU A 127 -13.42 -5.73 -3.04
CA LEU A 127 -12.48 -6.27 -2.05
C LEU A 127 -13.16 -7.42 -1.32
N GLY A 128 -12.50 -8.57 -1.22
CA GLY A 128 -12.97 -9.73 -0.47
C GLY A 128 -12.64 -9.66 1.03
N PRO A 129 -13.20 -10.56 1.85
CA PRO A 129 -13.00 -10.56 3.30
C PRO A 129 -11.54 -10.77 3.72
N SER A 130 -10.73 -11.45 2.90
CA SER A 130 -9.30 -11.68 3.16
C SER A 130 -8.41 -10.48 2.80
N PHE A 131 -8.95 -9.44 2.16
CA PHE A 131 -8.15 -8.32 1.66
C PHE A 131 -7.47 -7.52 2.77
N VAL A 132 -8.24 -7.05 3.74
CA VAL A 132 -7.69 -6.22 4.82
C VAL A 132 -6.68 -7.00 5.68
N PRO A 133 -6.97 -8.25 6.11
CA PRO A 133 -5.96 -9.08 6.77
C PRO A 133 -4.67 -9.21 5.96
N PHE A 134 -4.78 -9.50 4.65
CA PHE A 134 -3.63 -9.58 3.76
C PHE A 134 -2.82 -8.27 3.68
N VAL A 135 -3.50 -7.12 3.61
CA VAL A 135 -2.84 -5.80 3.62
C VAL A 135 -2.07 -5.59 4.93
N VAL A 136 -2.73 -5.84 6.07
CA VAL A 136 -2.12 -5.65 7.39
C VAL A 136 -0.91 -6.57 7.58
N ASP A 137 -1.01 -7.84 7.16
CA ASP A 137 0.10 -8.78 7.22
C ASP A 137 1.26 -8.37 6.31
N THR A 138 0.95 -7.86 5.11
CA THR A 138 1.97 -7.31 4.18
C THR A 138 2.68 -6.12 4.81
N TYR A 139 1.94 -5.18 5.40
CA TYR A 139 2.52 -3.99 6.05
C TYR A 139 3.35 -4.36 7.28
N ARG A 140 2.89 -5.32 8.08
CA ARG A 140 3.64 -5.85 9.22
C ARG A 140 4.95 -6.50 8.75
N SER A 141 4.91 -7.25 7.66
CA SER A 141 6.10 -7.91 7.11
C SER A 141 7.11 -6.87 6.60
N PHE A 142 6.63 -5.86 5.87
CA PHE A 142 7.46 -4.74 5.44
C PHE A 142 8.08 -3.96 6.61
N LEU A 143 7.31 -3.63 7.65
CA LEU A 143 7.85 -2.93 8.82
C LEU A 143 8.88 -3.78 9.57
N ARG A 144 8.73 -5.12 9.61
CA ARG A 144 9.74 -6.02 10.18
C ARG A 144 11.01 -6.06 9.34
N GLU A 145 10.89 -6.14 8.02
CA GLU A 145 12.01 -6.03 7.08
C GLU A 145 12.77 -4.70 7.32
N LEU A 146 12.04 -3.60 7.51
CA LEU A 146 12.61 -2.29 7.79
C LEU A 146 13.32 -2.22 9.15
N CYS A 147 12.65 -2.65 10.23
CA CYS A 147 13.20 -2.59 11.59
C CYS A 147 14.35 -3.56 11.82
N GLY A 148 14.32 -4.77 11.24
CA GLY A 148 15.41 -5.74 11.32
C GLY A 148 16.75 -5.18 10.80
N SER A 149 16.66 -4.14 9.98
CA SER A 149 17.80 -3.46 9.35
C SER A 149 18.31 -2.25 10.12
N THR A 150 17.59 -1.84 11.18
CA THR A 150 17.92 -0.67 11.99
C THR A 150 18.67 -1.05 13.28
N ILE A 151 18.80 -2.35 13.60
CA ILE A 151 19.40 -2.84 14.86
C ILE A 151 20.94 -2.99 14.77
N GLU A 152 21.52 -2.89 13.58
CA GLU A 152 22.99 -2.85 13.41
C GLU A 152 23.49 -1.39 13.44
N SER A 153 23.56 -0.78 14.63
CA SER A 153 24.29 0.48 14.87
C SER A 153 24.75 0.57 16.32
#